data_AF-A0A533UJC1-F1
#
_entry.id   AF-A0A533UJC1-F1
#
_cell.length_a   1.000
_cell.length_b   1.000
_cell.length_c   1.000
_cell.angle_alpha   90.00
_cell.angle_beta   90.00
_cell.angle_gamma   90.00
#
_symmetry.space_group_name_H-M   'P 1'
#
loop_
_entity.id
_entity.type
_entity.pdbx_description
1 polymer ?
#
loop_
_entity_poly.entity_id
_entity_poly.type
_entity_poly.pdbx_seq_one_letter_code
_entity_poly.pdbx_strand_id
1 'polypeptide(L)' 'MATFTRGEKVRIIDNRKQSYTTFTIKDIKTSKDGTVLYLLKSQEDSALRLYYESKETLLERIVSR' A
#
# COMPACT_ATOMS: atom_id res chain seq x y z
N MET A 1 0.40 -14.43 7.22
CA MET A 1 1.58 -14.06 6.41
C MET A 1 1.30 -12.71 5.79
N ALA A 2 2.19 -11.72 5.92
CA ALA A 2 2.02 -10.45 5.22
C ALA A 2 2.29 -10.68 3.72
N THR A 3 1.34 -10.32 2.87
CA THR A 3 1.38 -10.53 1.41
C THR A 3 2.48 -9.70 0.73
N PHE A 4 2.93 -8.65 1.41
CA PHE A 4 3.91 -7.69 0.93
C PHE A 4 5.13 -7.60 1.85
N THR A 5 6.21 -7.01 1.34
CA THR A 5 7.45 -6.76 2.08
C THR A 5 7.91 -5.31 1.96
N ARG A 6 8.74 -4.88 2.92
CA ARG A 6 9.32 -3.53 2.91
C ARG A 6 10.19 -3.33 1.65
N GLY A 7 10.03 -2.17 1.02
CA GLY A 7 10.74 -1.80 -0.21
C GLY A 7 9.95 -2.10 -1.49
N GLU A 8 8.89 -2.89 -1.42
CA GLU A 8 8.06 -3.16 -2.59
C GLU A 8 7.35 -1.90 -3.09
N LYS A 9 7.27 -1.80 -4.42
CA LYS A 9 6.48 -0.78 -5.10
C LYS A 9 5.06 -1.29 -5.31
N VAL A 10 4.10 -0.47 -4.91
CA VAL A 10 2.67 -0.79 -4.99
C VAL A 10 1.91 0.41 -5.51
N ARG A 11 0.70 0.18 -6.02
CA ARG A 11 -0.32 1.22 -6.21
C ARG A 11 -1.56 0.85 -5.42
N ILE A 12 -2.34 1.86 -5.06
CA ILE A 12 -3.66 1.67 -4.45
C ILE A 12 -4.67 1.62 -5.59
N ILE A 13 -5.41 0.51 -5.68
CA ILE A 13 -6.54 0.37 -6.59
C ILE A 13 -7.81 0.65 -5.79
N ASP A 14 -8.61 1.60 -6.26
CA ASP A 14 -9.93 1.91 -5.73
C ASP A 14 -10.97 1.47 -6.77
N ASN A 15 -11.97 0.69 -6.33
CA ASN A 15 -13.02 0.16 -7.20
C ASN A 15 -13.92 1.23 -7.84
N ARG A 16 -13.89 2.46 -7.33
CA ARG A 16 -14.63 3.63 -7.84
C ARG A 16 -13.76 4.60 -8.62
N LYS A 17 -12.43 4.58 -8.44
CA LYS A 17 -11.50 5.51 -9.07
C LYS A 17 -10.16 4.85 -9.39
N GLN A 18 -9.68 5.02 -10.62
CA GLN A 18 -8.31 4.65 -10.95
C GLN A 18 -7.35 5.74 -10.45
N SER A 19 -6.54 5.41 -9.46
CA SER A 19 -5.37 6.21 -9.08
C SER A 19 -4.11 5.57 -9.65
N TYR A 20 -3.24 6.38 -10.26
CA TYR A 20 -1.96 5.94 -10.82
C TYR A 20 -0.77 6.24 -9.88
N THR A 21 -1.04 6.80 -8.69
CA THR A 21 0.03 7.12 -7.74
C THR A 21 0.72 5.85 -7.28
N THR A 22 2.04 5.84 -7.42
CA THR A 22 2.89 4.75 -6.98
C THR A 22 3.47 5.05 -5.60
N PHE A 23 3.51 4.02 -4.76
CA PHE A 23 4.02 4.06 -3.41
C PHE A 23 5.13 3.04 -3.21
N THR A 24 6.00 3.31 -2.23
CA THR A 24 6.94 2.31 -1.69
C THR A 24 6.52 1.95 -0.27
N ILE A 25 6.45 0.66 0.04
CA ILE A 25 6.19 0.18 1.41
C ILE A 25 7.42 0.48 2.27
N LYS A 26 7.24 1.31 3.30
CA LYS A 26 8.29 1.66 4.27
C LYS A 26 8.25 0.82 5.53
N ASP A 27 7.06 0.40 5.95
CA ASP A 27 6.89 -0.46 7.10
C ASP A 27 5.56 -1.23 7.01
N ILE A 28 5.48 -2.35 7.74
CA ILE A 28 4.29 -3.20 7.81
C ILE A 28 4.06 -3.57 9.28
N LYS A 29 2.86 -3.31 9.78
CA LYS A 29 2.49 -3.63 11.16
C LYS A 29 1.14 -4.32 11.20
N THR A 30 1.02 -5.36 12.02
CA THR A 30 -0.27 -6.00 12.31
C THR A 30 -0.78 -5.51 13.66
N SER A 31 -2.01 -4.98 13.70
CA SER A 31 -2.68 -4.60 14.94
C SER A 31 -3.23 -5.82 15.68
N LYS A 32 -3.66 -5.62 16.93
CA LYS A 32 -4.15 -6.70 17.81
C LYS A 32 -5.37 -7.44 17.26
N ASP A 33 -6.17 -6.78 16.43
CA ASP A 33 -7.36 -7.32 15.75
C ASP A 33 -7.03 -8.06 14.44
N GLY A 34 -5.75 -8.15 14.07
CA GLY A 34 -5.29 -8.80 12.84
C GLY A 34 -5.27 -7.89 11.61
N THR A 35 -5.68 -6.62 11.72
CA THR A 35 -5.60 -5.67 10.59
C THR A 35 -4.14 -5.40 10.24
N VAL A 36 -3.81 -5.48 8.94
CA VAL A 36 -2.48 -5.17 8.43
C VAL A 36 -2.43 -3.71 7.99
N LEU A 37 -1.51 -2.96 8.59
CA LEU A 37 -1.23 -1.56 8.30
C LEU A 37 0.08 -1.45 7.51
N TYR A 38 0.03 -0.67 6.45
CA TYR A 38 1.16 -0.36 5.58
C TYR A 38 1.51 1.11 5.71
N LEU A 39 2.78 1.40 5.98
CA LEU A 39 3.31 2.76 5.85
C LEU A 39 3.81 2.96 4.43
N LEU A 40 3.14 3.80 3.67
CA LEU A 40 3.40 4.04 2.25
C LEU A 40 4.09 5.39 2.07
N LYS A 41 5.17 5.43 1.29
CA LYS A 41 5.76 6.69 0.82
C LYS A 41 5.37 6.91 -0.63
N SER A 42 4.69 8.03 -0.91
CA SER A 42 4.39 8.42 -2.28
C SER A 42 5.67 8.77 -3.03
N GLN A 43 5.69 8.52 -4.34
CA GLN A 43 6.78 8.97 -5.21
C GLN A 43 6.58 10.41 -5.70
N GLU A 44 5.34 10.92 -5.65
CA GLU A 44 4.96 12.23 -6.18
C GLU A 44 5.10 13.34 -5.12
N ASP A 45 4.66 13.06 -3.90
CA ASP A 45 4.85 13.90 -2.74
C ASP A 45 5.69 13.11 -1.73
N SER A 46 6.65 13.72 -1.03
CA SER A 46 7.45 12.99 -0.04
C SER A 46 6.66 12.59 1.22
N ALA A 47 5.33 12.64 1.18
CA ALA A 47 4.48 12.35 2.31
C ALA A 47 4.42 10.84 2.59
N LEU A 48 4.28 10.53 3.87
CA LEU A 48 4.00 9.20 4.36
C LEU A 48 2.49 9.06 4.61
N ARG A 49 1.92 7.94 4.18
CA ARG A 49 0.51 7.63 4.34
C ARG A 49 0.39 6.29 5.07
N LEU A 50 -0.43 6.27 6.11
CA LEU A 50 -0.82 5.01 6.75
C LEU A 50 -2.02 4.45 5.97
N TYR A 51 -1.93 3.18 5.58
CA TYR A 51 -2.92 2.54 4.73
C TYR A 51 -3.27 1.15 5.26
N TYR A 52 -4.53 0.74 5.08
CA TYR A 52 -4.97 -0.64 5.25
C TYR A 52 -5.91 -1.00 4.09
N GLU A 53 -5.91 -2.26 3.69
CA GLU A 53 -6.80 -2.75 2.64
C GLU A 53 -8.25 -2.84 3.16
N SER A 54 -9.20 -2.55 2.28
CA SER A 54 -10.63 -2.64 2.56
C SER A 54 -11.35 -3.31 1.38
N LYS A 55 -12.68 -3.48 1.49
CA LYS A 55 -13.49 -3.98 0.35
C LYS A 55 -13.51 -3.01 -0.83
N GLU A 56 -13.17 -1.74 -0.61
CA GLU A 56 -13.22 -0.70 -1.64
C GLU A 56 -11.86 -0.43 -2.26
N THR A 57 -10.78 -0.61 -1.49
CA THR A 57 -9.43 -0.31 -1.95
C THR A 57 -8.45 -1.41 -1.57
N LEU A 58 -7.55 -1.75 -2.49
CA LEU A 58 -6.56 -2.81 -2.34
C LEU A 58 -5.17 -2.33 -2.78
N LEU A 59 -4.11 -3.00 -2.30
CA LEU A 59 -2.77 -2.83 -2.85
C LEU A 59 -2.54 -3.78 -4.01
N GLU A 60 -1.96 -3.26 -5.08
CA GLU A 60 -1.45 -4.07 -6.18
C GLU A 60 0.07 -3.87 -6.32
N ARG A 61 0.78 -5.00 -6.43
CA ARG A 61 2.23 -5.01 -6.67
C ARG A 61 2.54 -4.54 -8.09
N ILE A 62 3.47 -3.59 -8.22
CA ILE A 62 3.98 -3.17 -9.51
C ILE A 62 5.19 -4.03 -9.86
N VAL A 63 5.04 -4.94 -10.81
CA VAL A 63 6.14 -5.77 -11.32
C VAL A 63 6.83 -5.03 -12.45
N SER A 64 8.10 -4.64 -12.26
CA SER A 64 8.92 -4.16 -13.36
C SER A 64 9.28 -5.35 -14.25
N ARG A 65 8.86 -5.33 -15.52
CA ARG A 65 9.36 -6.24 -16.56
C ARG A 65 10.74 -5.81 -17.02
#